data_AF-A0A9N9VEW6-F1
#
_entry.id   AF-A0A9N9VEW6-F1
#
_cell.length_a   1.000
_cell.length_b   1.000
_cell.length_c   1.000
_cell.angle_alpha   90.00
_cell.angle_beta   90.00
_cell.angle_gamma   90.00
#
_symmetry.space_group_name_H-M   'P 1'
#
loop_
_entity.id
_entity.type
_entity.pdbx_description
1 polymer ?
#
loop_
_entity_poly.entity_id
_entity_poly.type
_entity_poly.pdbx_seq_one_letter_code
_entity_poly.pdbx_strand_id
1 'polypeptide(L)'
;MYHFEHFTSETLLFDKPFWETHILPLALQHEYLMHAIMTISASHLLYLQPRVREHNKAAALHLDSALSGFRASLSGLYLPQAQYDVVIACGFVLLYYAWSVPFFNTSDEDSTTIESDGLLWFAAGIKTVIVTIYNLKPNDSMFQAYFEAEPVKSFYEWSEQTNFSYDFGQKFLDQSQAPVRHPGLACVSGCGSVNAAERLGPVFHALDAIRQGEDLSVIMPAVMTYMLMWPSKAMQDFQEEIKRGDHRALVTMLSFYASSWTLLSGRTWWAYHRSKVMCTQILGRLNTKGPSVWDQNILNITEYFGFNKNVDGAWEIKGSNQIMWPA
;
A
#
# COMPACT_ATOMS: atom_id res chain seq x y z
N MET A 1 -5.19 6.51 22.23
CA MET A 1 -4.34 7.71 22.19
C MET A 1 -2.96 7.41 22.74
N TYR A 2 -2.81 6.99 24.00
CA TYR A 2 -1.49 6.64 24.57
C TYR A 2 -0.65 5.70 23.70
N HIS A 3 -1.21 4.57 23.25
CA HIS A 3 -0.50 3.62 22.37
C HIS A 3 -0.10 4.24 21.03
N PHE A 4 -0.91 5.15 20.50
CA PHE A 4 -0.59 5.83 19.26
C PHE A 4 0.61 6.75 19.41
N GLU A 5 0.57 7.62 20.43
CA GLU A 5 1.62 8.58 20.74
C GLU A 5 2.97 7.90 20.96
N HIS A 6 2.99 6.82 21.73
CA HIS A 6 4.25 6.19 22.16
C HIS A 6 4.78 5.13 21.20
N PHE A 7 3.92 4.47 20.41
CA PHE A 7 4.32 3.30 19.61
C PHE A 7 3.86 3.37 18.16
N THR A 8 2.58 3.68 17.88
CA THR A 8 2.09 3.66 16.49
C THR A 8 2.70 4.77 15.64
N SER A 9 2.83 5.99 16.17
CA SER A 9 3.32 7.18 15.45
C SER A 9 4.71 6.97 14.82
N GLU A 10 5.61 6.25 15.50
CA GLU A 10 6.96 5.93 15.04
C GLU A 10 7.01 5.00 13.82
N THR A 11 5.90 4.30 13.54
CA THR A 11 5.82 3.28 12.49
C THR A 11 5.11 3.77 11.22
N LEU A 12 4.61 5.01 11.23
CA LEU A 12 3.94 5.64 10.10
C LEU A 12 4.91 6.55 9.35
N LEU A 13 4.55 6.93 8.12
CA LEU A 13 5.18 8.08 7.47
C LEU A 13 4.98 9.33 8.32
N PHE A 14 5.83 10.32 8.08
CA PHE A 14 6.05 11.46 8.97
C PHE A 14 6.74 11.01 10.27
N ASP A 15 7.64 11.85 10.77
CA ASP A 15 8.32 11.54 12.00
C ASP A 15 7.36 11.61 13.20
N LYS A 16 7.74 10.98 14.31
CA LYS A 16 6.97 11.03 15.56
C LYS A 16 6.64 12.48 15.97
N PRO A 17 7.57 13.46 15.93
CA PRO A 17 7.28 14.86 16.21
C PRO A 17 6.14 15.43 15.38
N PHE A 18 6.01 15.09 14.10
CA PHE A 18 4.90 15.57 13.27
C PHE A 18 3.54 15.09 13.81
N TRP A 19 3.44 13.81 14.15
CA TRP A 19 2.20 13.25 14.71
C TRP A 19 1.87 13.83 16.09
N GLU A 20 2.87 13.97 16.96
CA GLU A 20 2.67 14.45 18.33
C GLU A 20 2.35 15.94 18.40
N THR A 21 3.09 16.76 17.66
CA THR A 21 2.98 18.22 17.80
C THR A 21 1.89 18.82 16.92
N HIS A 22 1.55 18.19 15.78
CA HIS A 22 0.58 18.72 14.84
C HIS A 22 -0.72 17.90 14.82
N ILE A 23 -0.64 16.58 14.66
CA ILE A 23 -1.83 15.78 14.38
C ILE A 23 -2.62 15.42 15.64
N LEU A 24 -1.98 15.05 16.74
CA LEU A 24 -2.67 14.71 17.99
C LEU A 24 -3.50 15.89 18.54
N PRO A 25 -3.01 17.14 18.58
CA PRO A 25 -3.82 18.28 18.99
C PRO A 25 -5.03 18.52 18.07
N LEU A 26 -4.91 18.29 16.77
CA LEU A 26 -6.04 18.35 15.83
C LEU A 26 -7.04 17.22 16.10
N ALA A 27 -6.57 16.01 16.38
CA ALA A 27 -7.44 14.89 16.68
C ALA A 27 -8.31 15.15 17.90
N LEU A 28 -7.77 15.78 18.94
CA LEU A 28 -8.54 16.18 20.13
C LEU A 28 -9.63 17.23 19.84
N GLN A 29 -9.53 17.95 18.73
CA GLN A 29 -10.50 18.96 18.28
C GLN A 29 -11.50 18.41 17.24
N HIS A 30 -11.19 17.27 16.62
CA HIS A 30 -11.97 16.71 15.52
C HIS A 30 -12.23 15.21 15.75
N GLU A 31 -13.44 14.88 16.19
CA GLU A 31 -13.82 13.53 16.62
C GLU A 31 -13.53 12.44 15.58
N TYR A 32 -13.79 12.70 14.30
CA TYR A 32 -13.55 11.72 13.25
C TYR A 32 -12.06 11.41 13.04
N LEU A 33 -11.18 12.41 13.21
CA LEU A 33 -9.73 12.21 13.16
C LEU A 33 -9.24 11.45 14.39
N MET A 34 -9.76 11.78 15.59
CA MET A 34 -9.49 10.98 16.79
C MET A 34 -9.90 9.52 16.59
N HIS A 35 -11.09 9.27 16.05
CA HIS A 35 -11.54 7.92 15.76
C HIS A 35 -10.65 7.22 14.73
N ALA A 36 -10.17 7.91 13.69
CA ALA A 36 -9.19 7.34 12.77
C ALA A 36 -7.88 6.95 13.48
N ILE A 37 -7.35 7.82 14.34
CA ILE A 37 -6.15 7.53 15.15
C ILE A 37 -6.37 6.33 16.08
N MET A 38 -7.52 6.26 16.74
CA MET A 38 -7.87 5.13 17.60
C MET A 38 -8.01 3.83 16.81
N THR A 39 -8.55 3.90 15.59
CA THR A 39 -8.67 2.77 14.67
C THR A 39 -7.29 2.20 14.34
N ILE A 40 -6.36 3.02 13.84
CA ILE A 40 -5.03 2.53 13.47
C ILE A 40 -4.22 2.06 14.69
N SER A 41 -4.43 2.71 15.85
CA SER A 41 -3.81 2.29 17.11
C SER A 41 -4.30 0.92 17.56
N ALA A 42 -5.61 0.67 17.49
CA ALA A 42 -6.20 -0.64 17.78
C ALA A 42 -5.75 -1.71 16.77
N SER A 43 -5.61 -1.38 15.48
CA SER A 43 -5.03 -2.29 14.48
C SER A 43 -3.57 -2.62 14.77
N HIS A 44 -2.78 -1.66 15.24
CA HIS A 44 -1.40 -1.91 15.66
C HIS A 44 -1.36 -2.86 16.87
N LEU A 45 -2.23 -2.64 17.86
CA LEU A 45 -2.37 -3.54 19.01
C LEU A 45 -2.82 -4.94 18.60
N LEU A 46 -3.73 -5.05 17.63
CA LEU A 46 -4.15 -6.35 17.09
C LEU A 46 -2.99 -7.08 16.41
N TYR A 47 -2.12 -6.37 15.70
CA TYR A 47 -0.89 -6.93 15.13
C TYR A 47 0.06 -7.47 16.21
N LEU A 48 0.28 -6.69 17.28
CA LEU A 48 1.16 -7.08 18.39
C LEU A 48 0.54 -8.18 19.29
N GLN A 49 -0.77 -8.18 19.44
CA GLN A 49 -1.52 -9.09 20.31
C GLN A 49 -2.71 -9.74 19.57
N PRO A 50 -2.47 -10.63 18.59
CA PRO A 50 -3.54 -11.18 17.74
C PRO A 50 -4.62 -12.00 18.48
N ARG A 51 -4.32 -12.45 19.72
CA ARG A 51 -5.22 -13.26 20.53
C ARG A 51 -6.27 -12.42 21.27
N VAL A 52 -6.09 -11.11 21.37
CA VAL A 52 -6.97 -10.19 22.10
C VAL A 52 -8.03 -9.66 21.15
N ARG A 53 -9.22 -10.26 21.17
CA ARG A 53 -10.31 -9.95 20.22
C ARG A 53 -10.87 -8.54 20.40
N GLU A 54 -10.67 -7.95 21.57
CA GLU A 54 -11.06 -6.60 21.95
C GLU A 54 -10.44 -5.55 21.02
N HIS A 55 -9.20 -5.76 20.57
CA HIS A 55 -8.51 -4.85 19.66
C HIS A 55 -9.19 -4.79 18.29
N ASN A 56 -9.62 -5.95 17.77
CA ASN A 56 -10.37 -6.00 16.50
C ASN A 56 -11.72 -5.29 16.63
N LYS A 57 -12.45 -5.54 17.73
CA LYS A 57 -13.72 -4.85 18.01
C LYS A 57 -13.54 -3.34 18.12
N ALA A 58 -12.52 -2.89 18.85
CA ALA A 58 -12.21 -1.48 19.02
C ALA A 58 -11.86 -0.81 17.69
N ALA A 59 -11.06 -1.47 16.85
CA ALA A 59 -10.73 -0.98 15.51
C ALA A 59 -12.01 -0.80 14.66
N ALA A 60 -12.89 -1.80 14.62
CA ALA A 60 -14.14 -1.72 13.86
C ALA A 60 -15.08 -0.61 14.36
N LEU A 61 -15.25 -0.47 15.68
CA LEU A 61 -16.11 0.56 16.29
C LEU A 61 -15.63 1.97 15.95
N HIS A 62 -14.31 2.21 16.08
CA HIS A 62 -13.75 3.51 15.77
C HIS A 62 -13.71 3.77 14.26
N LEU A 63 -13.53 2.74 13.42
CA LEU A 63 -13.55 2.89 11.97
C LEU A 63 -14.91 3.40 11.49
N ASP A 64 -16.01 2.82 11.98
CA ASP A 64 -17.37 3.24 11.61
C ASP A 64 -17.59 4.73 11.91
N SER A 65 -17.20 5.16 13.11
CA SER A 65 -17.27 6.57 13.52
C SER A 65 -16.38 7.48 12.69
N ALA A 66 -15.15 7.04 12.38
CA ALA A 66 -14.21 7.78 11.55
C ALA A 66 -14.73 7.95 10.12
N LEU A 67 -15.21 6.88 9.48
CA LEU A 67 -15.73 6.91 8.11
C LEU A 67 -17.01 7.76 8.01
N SER A 68 -17.92 7.64 8.98
CA SER A 68 -19.14 8.45 9.06
C SER A 68 -18.82 9.95 9.13
N GLY A 69 -17.95 10.34 10.07
CA GLY A 69 -17.56 11.74 10.25
C GLY A 69 -16.72 12.28 9.09
N PHE A 70 -15.82 11.47 8.53
CA PHE A 70 -15.03 11.83 7.34
C PHE A 70 -15.94 12.07 6.12
N ARG A 71 -16.90 11.18 5.86
CA ARG A 71 -17.88 11.35 4.78
C ARG A 71 -18.75 12.60 5.00
N ALA A 72 -19.20 12.85 6.22
CA ALA A 72 -19.98 14.04 6.55
C ALA A 72 -19.18 15.33 6.29
N SER A 73 -17.90 15.36 6.66
CA SER A 73 -16.99 16.48 6.39
C SER A 73 -16.81 16.73 4.89
N LEU A 74 -16.63 15.66 4.09
CA LEU A 74 -16.49 15.76 2.63
C LEU A 74 -17.79 16.13 1.89
N SER A 75 -18.95 15.81 2.46
CA SER A 75 -20.26 16.08 1.84
C SER A 75 -20.74 17.52 2.03
N GLY A 76 -20.03 18.32 2.85
CA GLY A 76 -20.34 19.73 3.06
C GLY A 76 -20.17 20.54 1.76
N LEU A 77 -21.07 21.50 1.52
CA LEU A 77 -21.01 22.40 0.36
C LEU A 77 -19.68 23.19 0.26
N TYR A 78 -19.01 23.41 1.41
CA TYR A 78 -17.70 24.05 1.50
C TYR A 78 -16.93 23.46 2.68
N LEU A 79 -15.70 22.99 2.43
CA LEU A 79 -14.76 22.60 3.48
C LEU A 79 -13.99 23.85 3.95
N PRO A 80 -14.07 24.26 5.22
CA PRO A 80 -13.27 25.38 5.71
C PRO A 80 -11.77 25.08 5.58
N GLN A 81 -10.95 26.07 5.21
CA GLN A 81 -9.50 25.90 5.08
C GLN A 81 -8.85 25.32 6.34
N ALA A 82 -9.35 25.67 7.52
CA ALA A 82 -8.90 25.14 8.81
C ALA A 82 -9.08 23.60 8.94
N GLN A 83 -9.92 22.97 8.12
CA GLN A 83 -10.16 21.52 8.14
C GLN A 83 -9.35 20.76 7.08
N TYR A 84 -8.61 21.43 6.21
CA TYR A 84 -7.86 20.78 5.12
C TYR A 84 -6.84 19.77 5.66
N ASP A 85 -6.06 20.18 6.64
CA ASP A 85 -5.06 19.32 7.27
C ASP A 85 -5.71 18.15 8.02
N VAL A 86 -6.87 18.36 8.64
CA VAL A 86 -7.62 17.31 9.34
C VAL A 86 -8.09 16.22 8.36
N VAL A 87 -8.59 16.63 7.18
CA VAL A 87 -9.04 15.72 6.14
C VAL A 87 -7.86 14.98 5.51
N ILE A 88 -6.74 15.66 5.24
CA ILE A 88 -5.52 15.02 4.72
C ILE A 88 -4.98 13.99 5.73
N ALA A 89 -4.86 14.38 7.00
CA ALA A 89 -4.40 13.50 8.07
C ALA A 89 -5.30 12.26 8.21
N CYS A 90 -6.61 12.47 8.25
CA CYS A 90 -7.58 11.37 8.33
C CYS A 90 -7.48 10.44 7.11
N GLY A 91 -7.32 11.00 5.91
CA GLY A 91 -7.13 10.22 4.68
C GLY A 91 -5.90 9.32 4.73
N PHE A 92 -4.75 9.82 5.20
CA PHE A 92 -3.56 9.00 5.40
C PHE A 92 -3.77 7.90 6.45
N VAL A 93 -4.37 8.23 7.59
CA VAL A 93 -4.64 7.24 8.65
C VAL A 93 -5.57 6.13 8.18
N LEU A 94 -6.64 6.47 7.44
CA LEU A 94 -7.55 5.48 6.86
C LEU A 94 -6.86 4.64 5.78
N LEU A 95 -5.93 5.23 5.01
CA LEU A 95 -5.13 4.47 4.04
C LEU A 95 -4.21 3.45 4.73
N TYR A 96 -3.56 3.82 5.85
CA TYR A 96 -2.81 2.85 6.66
C TYR A 96 -3.71 1.73 7.17
N TYR A 97 -4.92 2.07 7.63
CA TYR A 97 -5.84 1.06 8.10
C TYR A 97 -6.22 0.09 6.98
N ALA A 98 -6.57 0.61 5.80
CA ALA A 98 -6.90 -0.20 4.63
C ALA A 98 -5.75 -1.15 4.25
N TRP A 99 -4.50 -0.69 4.37
CA TRP A 99 -3.32 -1.52 4.23
C TRP A 99 -3.20 -2.60 5.30
N SER A 100 -3.47 -2.26 6.57
CA SER A 100 -3.27 -3.16 7.72
C SER A 100 -4.20 -4.38 7.75
N VAL A 101 -5.35 -4.31 7.08
CA VAL A 101 -6.32 -5.40 7.02
C VAL A 101 -6.27 -6.10 5.66
N PRO A 102 -6.28 -7.44 5.60
CA PRO A 102 -6.52 -8.15 4.36
C PRO A 102 -7.99 -7.99 3.97
N PHE A 103 -8.28 -7.81 2.67
CA PHE A 103 -9.65 -7.70 2.15
C PHE A 103 -10.46 -6.54 2.75
N PHE A 104 -10.08 -5.32 2.37
CA PHE A 104 -10.72 -4.10 2.84
C PHE A 104 -12.09 -3.90 2.17
N ASN A 105 -13.11 -3.52 2.95
CA ASN A 105 -14.47 -3.24 2.49
C ASN A 105 -15.12 -4.40 1.70
N THR A 106 -15.04 -5.61 2.24
CA THR A 106 -15.76 -6.77 1.73
C THR A 106 -17.11 -6.91 2.43
N SER A 107 -18.16 -7.23 1.66
CA SER A 107 -19.54 -7.30 2.17
C SER A 107 -19.91 -8.63 2.83
N ASP A 108 -19.10 -9.68 2.63
CA ASP A 108 -19.32 -11.04 3.14
C ASP A 108 -18.00 -11.67 3.57
N GLU A 109 -17.89 -12.09 4.84
CA GLU A 109 -16.70 -12.77 5.41
C GLU A 109 -16.38 -14.09 4.67
N ASP A 110 -17.38 -14.75 4.09
CA ASP A 110 -17.23 -16.02 3.37
C ASP A 110 -16.79 -15.83 1.90
N SER A 111 -16.68 -14.60 1.41
CA SER A 111 -16.40 -14.27 0.01
C SER A 111 -15.09 -13.50 -0.22
N THR A 112 -14.16 -13.52 0.75
CA THR A 112 -12.90 -12.77 0.66
C THR A 112 -12.03 -13.26 -0.50
N THR A 113 -12.16 -12.63 -1.66
CA THR A 113 -11.34 -12.89 -2.84
C THR A 113 -10.53 -11.66 -3.24
N ILE A 114 -9.50 -11.88 -4.06
CA ILE A 114 -8.64 -10.81 -4.59
C ILE A 114 -9.47 -9.76 -5.33
N GLU A 115 -10.49 -10.21 -6.06
CA GLU A 115 -11.39 -9.39 -6.87
C GLU A 115 -12.31 -8.49 -6.03
N SER A 116 -12.59 -8.89 -4.78
CA SER A 116 -13.43 -8.16 -3.83
C SER A 116 -12.67 -7.14 -2.98
N ASP A 117 -11.32 -7.18 -2.96
CA ASP A 117 -10.52 -6.30 -2.12
C ASP A 117 -10.63 -4.84 -2.54
N GLY A 118 -10.90 -3.98 -1.55
CA GLY A 118 -11.20 -2.58 -1.80
C GLY A 118 -10.02 -1.61 -1.77
N LEU A 119 -8.78 -2.07 -1.55
CA LEU A 119 -7.66 -1.15 -1.33
C LEU A 119 -7.41 -0.23 -2.53
N LEU A 120 -7.45 -0.75 -3.76
CA LEU A 120 -7.11 0.03 -4.96
C LEU A 120 -8.07 1.21 -5.17
N TRP A 121 -9.38 0.95 -5.12
CA TRP A 121 -10.39 2.00 -5.34
C TRP A 121 -10.42 2.97 -4.15
N PHE A 122 -10.28 2.47 -2.92
CA PHE A 122 -10.25 3.30 -1.72
C PHE A 122 -9.06 4.26 -1.76
N ALA A 123 -7.86 3.75 -2.06
CA ALA A 123 -6.65 4.56 -2.17
C ALA A 123 -6.76 5.60 -3.30
N ALA A 124 -7.38 5.25 -4.43
CA ALA A 124 -7.64 6.20 -5.52
C ALA A 124 -8.58 7.34 -5.07
N GLY A 125 -9.63 7.02 -4.30
CA GLY A 125 -10.54 7.99 -3.69
C GLY A 125 -9.83 8.93 -2.72
N ILE A 126 -9.04 8.38 -1.79
CA ILE A 126 -8.24 9.16 -0.83
C ILE A 126 -7.25 10.07 -1.54
N LYS A 127 -6.54 9.58 -2.57
CA LYS A 127 -5.64 10.42 -3.38
C LYS A 127 -6.39 11.57 -4.04
N THR A 128 -7.58 11.31 -4.57
CA THR A 128 -8.40 12.36 -5.19
C THR A 128 -8.72 13.45 -4.17
N VAL A 129 -9.17 13.07 -2.98
CA VAL A 129 -9.45 14.02 -1.88
C VAL A 129 -8.20 14.83 -1.53
N ILE A 130 -7.07 14.19 -1.27
CA ILE A 130 -5.83 14.85 -0.86
C ILE A 130 -5.34 15.82 -1.95
N VAL A 131 -5.30 15.38 -3.21
CA VAL A 131 -4.85 16.21 -4.34
C VAL A 131 -5.80 17.38 -4.59
N THR A 132 -7.12 17.16 -4.51
CA THR A 132 -8.10 18.23 -4.65
C THR A 132 -7.91 19.30 -3.58
N ILE A 133 -7.74 18.92 -2.31
CA ILE A 133 -7.49 19.86 -1.22
C ILE A 133 -6.16 20.60 -1.41
N TYR A 134 -5.10 19.87 -1.76
CA TYR A 134 -3.79 20.47 -2.00
C TYR A 134 -3.81 21.51 -3.13
N ASN A 135 -4.52 21.22 -4.22
CA ASN A 135 -4.66 22.14 -5.36
C ASN A 135 -5.42 23.43 -5.02
N LEU A 136 -6.14 23.49 -3.91
CA LEU A 136 -6.74 24.72 -3.39
C LEU A 136 -5.69 25.67 -2.77
N LYS A 137 -4.42 25.27 -2.73
CA LYS A 137 -3.27 26.03 -2.21
C LYS A 137 -3.54 26.64 -0.83
N PRO A 138 -3.74 25.81 0.21
CA PRO A 138 -3.78 26.32 1.57
C PRO A 138 -2.47 27.04 1.89
N ASN A 139 -2.54 28.33 2.23
CA ASN A 139 -1.36 29.17 2.45
C ASN A 139 -0.53 28.81 3.70
N ASP A 140 -0.95 27.84 4.51
CA ASP A 140 -0.30 27.45 5.77
C ASP A 140 -0.52 25.96 6.12
N SER A 141 -0.58 25.07 5.14
CA SER A 141 -0.80 23.64 5.43
C SER A 141 0.44 23.01 6.08
N MET A 142 0.24 22.27 7.17
CA MET A 142 1.33 21.52 7.81
C MET A 142 1.93 20.43 6.91
N PHE A 143 1.19 19.99 5.88
CA PHE A 143 1.66 19.01 4.91
C PHE A 143 2.45 19.63 3.75
N GLN A 144 2.53 20.97 3.67
CA GLN A 144 3.18 21.68 2.56
C GLN A 144 4.64 21.24 2.38
N ALA A 145 5.44 21.25 3.45
CA ALA A 145 6.85 20.85 3.38
C ALA A 145 7.03 19.42 2.87
N TYR A 146 6.12 18.51 3.23
CA TYR A 146 6.15 17.14 2.74
C TYR A 146 5.80 17.03 1.25
N PHE A 147 4.79 17.76 0.79
CA PHE A 147 4.43 17.76 -0.64
C PHE A 147 5.50 18.44 -1.50
N GLU A 148 6.13 19.51 -1.00
CA GLU A 148 7.23 20.21 -1.65
C GLU A 148 8.52 19.38 -1.72
N ALA A 149 8.77 18.51 -0.75
CA ALA A 149 9.91 17.60 -0.77
C ALA A 149 9.84 16.56 -1.92
N GLU A 150 8.70 16.45 -2.60
CA GLU A 150 8.45 15.54 -3.72
C GLU A 150 9.05 14.13 -3.51
N PRO A 151 8.76 13.42 -2.39
CA PRO A 151 9.42 12.16 -2.06
C PRO A 151 9.31 11.11 -3.17
N VAL A 152 8.17 11.08 -3.87
CA VAL A 152 7.96 10.20 -5.03
C VAL A 152 8.95 10.50 -6.17
N LYS A 153 9.22 11.78 -6.44
CA LYS A 153 10.17 12.19 -7.48
C LYS A 153 11.60 11.83 -7.09
N SER A 154 11.98 12.10 -5.84
CA SER A 154 13.30 11.72 -5.32
C SER A 154 13.57 10.21 -5.45
N PHE A 155 12.54 9.38 -5.28
CA PHE A 155 12.66 7.93 -5.45
C PHE A 155 12.84 7.52 -6.91
N TYR A 156 12.14 8.18 -7.85
CA TYR A 156 12.38 7.97 -9.29
C TYR A 156 13.81 8.36 -9.67
N GLU A 157 14.25 9.57 -9.31
CA GLU A 157 15.59 10.07 -9.61
C GLU A 157 16.68 9.16 -9.02
N TRP A 158 16.50 8.69 -7.78
CA TRP A 158 17.39 7.71 -7.17
C TRP A 158 17.42 6.40 -7.96
N SER A 159 16.25 5.88 -8.38
CA SER A 159 16.18 4.63 -9.13
C SER A 159 16.87 4.70 -10.49
N GLU A 160 16.79 5.84 -11.18
CA GLU A 160 17.44 6.06 -12.48
C GLU A 160 18.96 6.10 -12.37
N GLN A 161 19.51 6.46 -11.21
CA GLN A 161 20.94 6.51 -10.95
C GLN A 161 21.50 5.16 -10.44
N THR A 162 20.64 4.24 -10.04
CA THR A 162 21.02 2.97 -9.43
C THR A 162 21.18 1.89 -10.50
N ASN A 163 22.33 1.20 -10.49
CA ASN A 163 22.59 0.11 -11.42
C ASN A 163 21.71 -1.11 -11.11
N PHE A 164 21.21 -1.74 -12.17
CA PHE A 164 20.27 -2.84 -12.09
C PHE A 164 20.91 -4.13 -12.60
N SER A 165 21.03 -5.14 -11.73
CA SER A 165 21.71 -6.40 -12.04
C SER A 165 20.75 -7.51 -12.52
N TYR A 166 19.49 -7.44 -12.09
CA TYR A 166 18.46 -8.44 -12.42
C TYR A 166 17.45 -7.86 -13.42
N ASP A 167 17.10 -8.58 -14.49
CA ASP A 167 16.11 -8.10 -15.46
C ASP A 167 14.68 -8.42 -15.01
N PHE A 168 14.15 -7.63 -14.07
CA PHE A 168 12.77 -7.82 -13.59
C PHE A 168 11.73 -7.59 -14.69
N GLY A 169 12.01 -6.70 -15.65
CA GLY A 169 11.14 -6.45 -16.78
C GLY A 169 10.88 -7.74 -17.52
N GLN A 170 11.95 -8.38 -18.03
CA GLN A 170 11.84 -9.64 -18.75
C GLN A 170 11.39 -10.80 -17.85
N LYS A 171 11.95 -10.91 -16.65
CA LYS A 171 11.73 -12.10 -15.79
C LYS A 171 10.37 -12.11 -15.11
N PHE A 172 9.81 -10.96 -14.75
CA PHE A 172 8.55 -10.88 -14.00
C PHE A 172 7.39 -10.39 -14.85
N LEU A 173 7.58 -9.43 -15.76
CA LEU A 173 6.48 -8.64 -16.33
C LEU A 173 6.36 -8.67 -17.87
N ASP A 174 7.39 -9.13 -18.58
CA ASP A 174 7.38 -9.23 -20.04
C ASP A 174 6.91 -10.61 -20.52
N GLN A 175 6.22 -10.59 -21.66
CA GLN A 175 5.79 -11.76 -22.42
C GLN A 175 5.76 -11.53 -23.94
N SER A 176 6.32 -10.43 -24.46
CA SER A 176 6.43 -10.09 -25.89
C SER A 176 5.42 -10.79 -26.84
N GLN A 177 4.13 -10.67 -26.56
CA GLN A 177 2.98 -10.87 -27.47
C GLN A 177 1.80 -9.96 -27.06
N ALA A 178 2.08 -8.77 -26.54
CA ALA A 178 1.13 -7.66 -26.62
C ALA A 178 1.31 -7.00 -28.00
N PRO A 179 0.24 -6.52 -28.67
CA PRO A 179 0.35 -5.99 -30.01
C PRO A 179 1.39 -4.87 -30.07
N VAL A 180 2.24 -4.94 -31.09
CA VAL A 180 3.33 -4.03 -31.41
C VAL A 180 2.91 -2.59 -31.10
N ARG A 181 3.68 -1.91 -30.24
CA ARG A 181 3.59 -0.46 -30.03
C ARG A 181 3.80 0.23 -31.37
N HIS A 182 2.72 0.72 -32.00
CA HIS A 182 2.86 1.73 -33.03
C HIS A 182 3.22 3.06 -32.34
N PRO A 183 4.36 3.69 -32.68
CA PRO A 183 4.72 4.99 -32.11
C PRO A 183 3.68 6.01 -32.59
N GLY A 184 2.80 6.47 -31.70
CA GLY A 184 1.84 7.54 -31.99
C GLY A 184 0.38 7.28 -31.63
N LEU A 185 -0.02 6.07 -31.23
CA LEU A 185 -1.34 5.83 -30.63
C LEU A 185 -1.22 5.63 -29.12
N ALA A 186 -1.83 6.52 -28.34
CA ALA A 186 -2.11 6.28 -26.93
C ALA A 186 -2.85 4.94 -26.80
N CYS A 187 -2.46 4.10 -25.83
CA CYS A 187 -3.09 2.79 -25.67
C CYS A 187 -4.62 2.94 -25.53
N VAL A 188 -5.34 2.30 -26.44
CA VAL A 188 -6.81 2.28 -26.49
C VAL A 188 -7.26 1.15 -25.55
N SER A 189 -7.81 1.50 -24.38
CA SER A 189 -8.43 0.65 -23.31
C SER A 189 -7.84 -0.76 -23.08
N GLY A 190 -7.47 -1.08 -21.83
CA GLY A 190 -6.98 -2.43 -21.46
C GLY A 190 -5.46 -2.56 -21.38
N CYS A 191 -4.76 -1.44 -21.14
CA CYS A 191 -3.35 -1.41 -20.74
C CYS A 191 -3.17 -1.18 -19.23
N GLY A 192 -4.19 -1.45 -18.42
CA GLY A 192 -4.16 -1.14 -16.98
C GLY A 192 -2.98 -1.80 -16.28
N SER A 193 -2.81 -3.10 -16.51
CA SER A 193 -1.70 -3.90 -15.98
C SER A 193 -0.34 -3.53 -16.55
N VAL A 194 -0.25 -3.06 -17.80
CA VAL A 194 1.00 -2.54 -18.39
C VAL A 194 1.46 -1.31 -17.61
N ASN A 195 0.55 -0.35 -17.40
CA ASN A 195 0.87 0.88 -16.70
C ASN A 195 1.19 0.65 -15.21
N ALA A 196 0.46 -0.27 -14.57
CA ALA A 196 0.75 -0.69 -13.20
C ALA A 196 2.12 -1.39 -13.11
N ALA A 197 2.45 -2.26 -14.05
CA ALA A 197 3.74 -2.94 -14.18
C ALA A 197 4.92 -1.96 -14.33
N GLU A 198 4.81 -0.98 -15.23
CA GLU A 198 5.86 0.04 -15.43
C GLU A 198 6.17 0.83 -14.15
N ARG A 199 5.16 1.05 -13.30
CA ARG A 199 5.33 1.74 -12.01
C ARG A 199 6.02 0.89 -10.94
N LEU A 200 6.26 -0.39 -11.17
CA LEU A 200 7.08 -1.21 -10.27
C LEU A 200 8.58 -1.03 -10.52
N GLY A 201 9.00 -0.33 -11.58
CA GLY A 201 10.41 -0.10 -11.90
C GLY A 201 11.26 0.38 -10.69
N PRO A 202 10.94 1.53 -10.08
CA PRO A 202 11.70 2.01 -8.92
C PRO A 202 11.71 1.02 -7.73
N VAL A 203 10.60 0.29 -7.54
CA VAL A 203 10.46 -0.73 -6.49
C VAL A 203 11.40 -1.90 -6.73
N PHE A 204 11.55 -2.33 -7.99
CA PHE A 204 12.51 -3.37 -8.34
C PHE A 204 13.96 -2.92 -8.17
N HIS A 205 14.28 -1.67 -8.49
CA HIS A 205 15.62 -1.13 -8.22
C HIS A 205 15.93 -1.15 -6.72
N ALA A 206 14.97 -0.78 -5.86
CA ALA A 206 15.13 -0.89 -4.41
C ALA A 206 15.34 -2.34 -3.93
N LEU A 207 14.62 -3.31 -4.53
CA LEU A 207 14.83 -4.73 -4.20
C LEU A 207 16.22 -5.21 -4.60
N ASP A 208 16.68 -4.85 -5.79
CA ASP A 208 17.99 -5.26 -6.28
C ASP A 208 19.11 -4.66 -5.43
N ALA A 209 19.02 -3.37 -5.10
CA ALA A 209 19.95 -2.68 -4.21
C ALA A 209 20.09 -3.38 -2.84
N ILE A 210 18.97 -3.73 -2.19
CA ILE A 210 19.02 -4.48 -0.91
C ILE A 210 19.71 -5.83 -1.08
N ARG A 211 19.46 -6.56 -2.18
CA ARG A 211 20.12 -7.86 -2.42
C ARG A 211 21.61 -7.73 -2.68
N GLN A 212 22.03 -6.62 -3.28
CA GLN A 212 23.44 -6.28 -3.44
C GLN A 212 24.09 -5.80 -2.13
N GLY A 213 23.32 -5.66 -1.05
CA GLY A 213 23.81 -5.24 0.26
C GLY A 213 23.89 -3.72 0.42
N GLU A 214 23.21 -2.94 -0.42
CA GLU A 214 23.15 -1.50 -0.29
C GLU A 214 22.26 -1.07 0.88
N ASP A 215 22.64 0.03 1.54
CA ASP A 215 21.84 0.65 2.59
C ASP A 215 20.84 1.65 2.01
N LEU A 216 19.56 1.32 2.10
CA LEU A 216 18.47 2.18 1.64
C LEU A 216 17.95 3.14 2.72
N SER A 217 18.58 3.24 3.89
CA SER A 217 18.05 4.03 5.02
C SER A 217 17.73 5.48 4.66
N VAL A 218 18.54 6.10 3.79
CA VAL A 218 18.34 7.49 3.34
C VAL A 218 17.10 7.64 2.44
N ILE A 219 16.85 6.69 1.54
CA ILE A 219 15.72 6.76 0.59
C ILE A 219 14.46 6.04 1.12
N MET A 220 14.56 5.35 2.24
CA MET A 220 13.48 4.54 2.80
C MET A 220 12.17 5.31 3.03
N PRO A 221 12.17 6.56 3.54
CA PRO A 221 10.93 7.34 3.66
C PRO A 221 10.22 7.56 2.32
N ALA A 222 10.99 7.76 1.25
CA ALA A 222 10.47 7.92 -0.11
C ALA A 222 9.94 6.58 -0.66
N VAL A 223 10.63 5.47 -0.40
CA VAL A 223 10.17 4.10 -0.71
C VAL A 223 8.84 3.82 -0.02
N MET A 224 8.75 4.03 1.30
CA MET A 224 7.53 3.81 2.09
C MET A 224 6.37 4.66 1.58
N THR A 225 6.63 5.93 1.26
CA THR A 225 5.65 6.84 0.66
C THR A 225 5.14 6.33 -0.67
N TYR A 226 6.07 5.92 -1.53
CA TYR A 226 5.73 5.39 -2.84
C TYR A 226 4.87 4.14 -2.73
N MET A 227 5.25 3.21 -1.85
CA MET A 227 4.55 1.94 -1.65
C MET A 227 3.16 2.14 -1.04
N LEU A 228 3.03 3.00 -0.02
CA LEU A 228 1.73 3.35 0.57
C LEU A 228 0.75 3.88 -0.48
N MET A 229 1.26 4.75 -1.37
CA MET A 229 0.45 5.43 -2.40
C MET A 229 0.37 4.67 -3.72
N TRP A 230 1.13 3.60 -3.94
CA TRP A 230 1.09 2.85 -5.21
C TRP A 230 -0.33 2.37 -5.58
N PRO A 231 -1.14 1.82 -4.65
CA PRO A 231 -2.54 1.47 -4.91
C PRO A 231 -3.36 2.60 -5.51
N SER A 232 -3.15 3.84 -5.04
CA SER A 232 -3.88 5.02 -5.51
C SER A 232 -3.57 5.43 -6.95
N LYS A 233 -2.52 4.85 -7.53
CA LYS A 233 -2.14 5.07 -8.92
C LYS A 233 -2.84 4.08 -9.85
N ALA A 234 -3.42 2.99 -9.34
CA ALA A 234 -4.13 2.00 -10.13
C ALA A 234 -5.26 2.63 -10.96
N MET A 235 -5.11 2.59 -12.29
CA MET A 235 -6.14 3.04 -13.22
C MET A 235 -7.37 2.15 -13.14
N GLN A 236 -8.53 2.68 -13.55
CA GLN A 236 -9.78 1.91 -13.58
C GLN A 236 -9.64 0.63 -14.41
N ASP A 237 -8.97 0.69 -15.56
CA ASP A 237 -8.68 -0.48 -16.40
C ASP A 237 -7.96 -1.60 -15.63
N PHE A 238 -6.98 -1.27 -14.79
CA PHE A 238 -6.25 -2.25 -14.00
C PHE A 238 -7.14 -2.90 -12.93
N GLN A 239 -8.01 -2.11 -12.31
CA GLN A 239 -8.97 -2.62 -11.33
C GLN A 239 -9.97 -3.59 -11.99
N GLU A 240 -10.44 -3.27 -13.19
CA GLU A 240 -11.32 -4.15 -13.96
C GLU A 240 -10.61 -5.43 -14.45
N GLU A 241 -9.34 -5.35 -14.83
CA GLU A 241 -8.52 -6.52 -15.16
C GLU A 241 -8.36 -7.46 -13.96
N ILE A 242 -8.14 -6.92 -12.75
CA ILE A 242 -8.10 -7.71 -11.51
C ILE A 242 -9.45 -8.37 -11.24
N LYS A 243 -10.57 -7.63 -11.35
CA LYS A 243 -11.93 -8.20 -11.15
C LYS A 243 -12.24 -9.35 -12.12
N ARG A 244 -11.69 -9.30 -13.34
CA ARG A 244 -11.82 -10.38 -14.34
C ARG A 244 -10.87 -11.55 -14.09
N GLY A 245 -9.96 -11.42 -13.13
CA GLY A 245 -8.92 -12.41 -12.84
C GLY A 245 -7.92 -12.55 -13.99
N ASP A 246 -7.60 -11.45 -14.66
CA ASP A 246 -6.58 -11.41 -15.71
C ASP A 246 -5.20 -11.83 -15.16
N HIS A 247 -4.50 -12.71 -15.88
CA HIS A 247 -3.24 -13.29 -15.38
C HIS A 247 -2.14 -12.24 -15.27
N ARG A 248 -2.03 -11.32 -16.23
CA ARG A 248 -1.02 -10.27 -16.19
C ARG A 248 -1.26 -9.35 -15.01
N ALA A 249 -2.52 -8.96 -14.80
CA ALA A 249 -2.88 -8.12 -13.66
C ALA A 249 -2.57 -8.80 -12.32
N LEU A 250 -2.87 -10.10 -12.19
CA LEU A 250 -2.53 -10.90 -11.02
C LEU A 250 -1.02 -11.05 -10.83
N VAL A 251 -0.22 -11.23 -11.90
CA VAL A 251 1.25 -11.27 -11.83
C VAL A 251 1.83 -9.92 -11.41
N THR A 252 1.28 -8.80 -11.91
CA THR A 252 1.65 -7.46 -11.45
C THR A 252 1.33 -7.27 -9.97
N MET A 253 0.15 -7.69 -9.51
CA MET A 253 -0.23 -7.63 -8.10
C MET A 253 0.64 -8.54 -7.22
N LEU A 254 1.00 -9.73 -7.69
CA LEU A 254 1.91 -10.63 -7.01
C LEU A 254 3.29 -9.97 -6.84
N SER A 255 3.82 -9.38 -7.91
CA SER A 255 5.09 -8.67 -7.90
C SER A 255 5.06 -7.51 -6.92
N PHE A 256 3.99 -6.71 -6.93
CA PHE A 256 3.77 -5.61 -6.00
C PHE A 256 3.76 -6.06 -4.54
N TYR A 257 2.93 -7.05 -4.19
CA TYR A 257 2.79 -7.51 -2.81
C TYR A 257 4.04 -8.26 -2.31
N ALA A 258 4.72 -9.03 -3.17
CA ALA A 258 5.98 -9.70 -2.80
C ALA A 258 7.11 -8.68 -2.56
N SER A 259 7.16 -7.64 -3.39
CA SER A 259 8.07 -6.51 -3.20
C SER A 259 7.75 -5.75 -1.91
N SER A 260 6.47 -5.47 -1.67
CA SER A 260 5.99 -4.84 -0.42
C SER A 260 6.36 -5.67 0.80
N TRP A 261 6.15 -6.99 0.73
CA TRP A 261 6.55 -7.89 1.80
C TRP A 261 8.04 -7.76 2.05
N THR A 262 8.87 -7.87 1.02
CA THR A 262 10.34 -7.88 1.20
C THR A 262 10.91 -6.53 1.65
N LEU A 263 10.49 -5.43 1.03
CA LEU A 263 11.01 -4.08 1.32
C LEU A 263 10.52 -3.54 2.67
N LEU A 264 9.28 -3.85 3.04
CA LEU A 264 8.62 -3.24 4.19
C LEU A 264 8.57 -4.17 5.41
N SER A 265 8.71 -5.49 5.24
CA SER A 265 8.76 -6.40 6.39
C SER A 265 9.94 -6.09 7.29
N GLY A 266 9.67 -6.03 8.59
CA GLY A 266 10.63 -5.56 9.58
C GLY A 266 10.75 -4.04 9.68
N ARG A 267 10.04 -3.25 8.88
CA ARG A 267 10.00 -1.78 9.02
C ARG A 267 8.60 -1.25 9.28
N THR A 268 7.58 -1.87 8.67
CA THR A 268 6.19 -1.47 8.87
C THR A 268 5.27 -2.66 9.09
N TRP A 269 4.53 -2.61 10.21
CA TRP A 269 3.54 -3.64 10.54
C TRP A 269 2.32 -3.57 9.62
N TRP A 270 1.93 -2.37 9.18
CA TRP A 270 0.70 -2.13 8.41
C TRP A 270 0.72 -2.73 7.00
N ALA A 271 1.88 -3.04 6.42
CA ALA A 271 1.95 -3.72 5.12
C ALA A 271 2.04 -5.25 5.26
N TYR A 272 2.60 -5.73 6.38
CA TYR A 272 3.06 -7.11 6.54
C TYR A 272 1.96 -8.15 6.29
N HIS A 273 0.86 -8.05 7.04
CA HIS A 273 -0.17 -9.08 7.02
C HIS A 273 -0.88 -9.13 5.66
N ARG A 274 -1.26 -7.98 5.12
CA ARG A 274 -1.88 -7.87 3.78
C ARG A 274 -0.97 -8.43 2.70
N SER A 275 0.30 -8.05 2.66
CA SER A 275 1.24 -8.56 1.66
C SER A 275 1.33 -10.08 1.68
N LYS A 276 1.45 -10.67 2.87
CA LYS A 276 1.49 -12.13 3.04
C LYS A 276 0.22 -12.83 2.54
N VAL A 277 -0.94 -12.34 2.96
CA VAL A 277 -2.24 -12.91 2.58
C VAL A 277 -2.45 -12.78 1.06
N MET A 278 -2.18 -11.61 0.49
CA MET A 278 -2.38 -11.36 -0.94
C MET A 278 -1.45 -12.19 -1.81
N CYS A 279 -0.16 -12.31 -1.46
CA CYS A 279 0.75 -13.22 -2.18
C CYS A 279 0.23 -14.67 -2.16
N THR A 280 -0.22 -15.15 -1.00
CA THR A 280 -0.74 -16.51 -0.84
C THR A 280 -1.96 -16.75 -1.73
N GLN A 281 -2.90 -15.83 -1.72
CA GLN A 281 -4.16 -15.92 -2.46
C GLN A 281 -3.93 -15.81 -3.97
N ILE A 282 -3.08 -14.87 -4.40
CA ILE A 282 -2.75 -14.68 -5.82
C ILE A 282 -2.01 -15.91 -6.37
N LEU A 283 -1.01 -16.44 -5.64
CA LEU A 283 -0.32 -17.67 -6.04
C LEU A 283 -1.27 -18.87 -6.09
N GLY A 284 -2.17 -19.00 -5.12
CA GLY A 284 -3.21 -20.04 -5.14
C GLY A 284 -4.06 -19.92 -6.41
N ARG A 285 -4.54 -18.72 -6.72
CA ARG A 285 -5.36 -18.44 -7.90
C ARG A 285 -4.64 -18.73 -9.20
N LEU A 286 -3.39 -18.27 -9.36
CA LEU A 286 -2.59 -18.48 -10.56
C LEU A 286 -2.30 -19.97 -10.81
N ASN A 287 -2.08 -20.76 -9.74
CA ASN A 287 -1.82 -22.20 -9.86
C ASN A 287 -3.07 -23.04 -10.18
N THR A 288 -4.29 -22.53 -9.95
CA THR A 288 -5.53 -23.29 -10.22
C THR A 288 -5.97 -23.31 -11.68
N LYS A 289 -5.47 -22.41 -12.53
CA LYS A 289 -6.02 -22.15 -13.88
C LYS A 289 -5.47 -23.03 -15.02
N GLY A 290 -4.74 -24.11 -14.71
CA GLY A 290 -4.07 -24.92 -15.73
C GLY A 290 -2.83 -24.20 -16.31
N PRO A 291 -2.18 -24.75 -17.35
CA PRO A 291 -0.96 -24.18 -17.92
C PRO A 291 -1.20 -22.75 -18.40
N SER A 292 -0.40 -21.81 -17.90
CA SER A 292 -0.46 -20.40 -18.26
C SER A 292 0.81 -19.98 -18.99
N VAL A 293 0.69 -19.05 -19.94
CA VAL A 293 1.86 -18.41 -20.54
C VAL A 293 2.72 -17.69 -19.47
N TRP A 294 2.13 -17.37 -18.31
CA TRP A 294 2.78 -16.73 -17.16
C TRP A 294 3.52 -17.70 -16.23
N ASP A 295 3.50 -19.01 -16.46
CA ASP A 295 4.08 -19.99 -15.54
C ASP A 295 5.58 -19.72 -15.28
N GLN A 296 6.35 -19.37 -16.32
CA GLN A 296 7.77 -19.06 -16.14
C GLN A 296 7.99 -17.77 -15.34
N ASN A 297 7.18 -16.73 -15.56
CA ASN A 297 7.26 -15.48 -14.80
C ASN A 297 6.90 -15.74 -13.32
N ILE A 298 5.87 -16.54 -13.07
CA ILE A 298 5.46 -16.94 -11.72
C ILE A 298 6.58 -17.71 -11.04
N LEU A 299 7.21 -18.67 -11.73
CA LEU A 299 8.37 -19.40 -11.22
C LEU A 299 9.52 -18.45 -10.85
N ASN A 300 9.89 -17.54 -11.76
CA ASN A 300 10.95 -16.55 -11.51
C ASN A 300 10.66 -15.69 -10.28
N ILE A 301 9.41 -15.22 -10.11
CA ILE A 301 8.98 -14.48 -8.92
C ILE A 301 9.11 -15.36 -7.68
N THR A 302 8.60 -16.59 -7.72
CA THR A 302 8.63 -17.50 -6.57
C THR A 302 10.05 -17.81 -6.12
N GLU A 303 10.96 -18.06 -7.07
CA GLU A 303 12.38 -18.33 -6.81
C GLU A 303 13.10 -17.10 -6.29
N TYR A 304 12.90 -15.94 -6.93
CA TYR A 304 13.55 -14.70 -6.53
C TYR A 304 13.21 -14.36 -5.08
N PHE A 305 11.93 -14.33 -4.72
CA PHE A 305 11.49 -14.03 -3.36
C PHE A 305 11.61 -15.24 -2.41
N GLY A 306 12.07 -16.39 -2.87
CA GLY A 306 12.26 -17.57 -2.02
C GLY A 306 10.94 -18.03 -1.37
N PHE A 307 9.84 -18.00 -2.12
CA PHE A 307 8.56 -18.52 -1.68
C PHE A 307 8.65 -20.03 -1.48
N ASN A 308 8.28 -20.50 -0.30
CA ASN A 308 8.19 -21.91 0.04
C ASN A 308 6.85 -22.19 0.70
N LYS A 309 6.31 -23.39 0.53
CA LYS A 309 5.16 -23.84 1.31
C LYS A 309 5.64 -24.35 2.66
N ASN A 310 5.05 -23.87 3.75
CA ASN A 310 5.28 -24.41 5.07
C ASN A 310 4.53 -25.75 5.25
N VAL A 311 4.64 -26.35 6.44
CA VAL A 311 4.03 -27.66 6.76
C VAL A 311 2.51 -27.64 6.58
N ASP A 312 1.88 -26.48 6.78
CA ASP A 312 0.44 -26.27 6.64
C ASP A 312 0.03 -25.91 5.19
N GLY A 313 0.98 -25.89 4.26
CA GLY A 313 0.76 -25.56 2.84
C GLY A 313 0.65 -24.06 2.54
N ALA A 314 0.85 -23.18 3.54
CA ALA A 314 0.83 -21.74 3.38
C ALA A 314 2.17 -21.21 2.84
N TRP A 315 2.14 -20.14 2.05
CA TRP A 315 3.33 -19.56 1.43
C TRP A 315 4.11 -18.67 2.42
N GLU A 316 5.44 -18.85 2.45
CA GLU A 316 6.39 -18.07 3.25
C GLU A 316 7.59 -17.64 2.41
N ILE A 317 8.08 -16.42 2.64
CA ILE A 317 9.34 -15.92 2.05
C ILE A 317 10.49 -16.23 3.02
N LYS A 318 11.52 -16.94 2.55
CA LYS A 318 12.74 -17.23 3.33
C LYS A 318 13.36 -15.93 3.87
N GLY A 319 13.61 -15.86 5.18
CA GLY A 319 14.25 -14.72 5.86
C GLY A 319 13.29 -13.64 6.39
N SER A 320 11.99 -13.71 6.10
CA SER A 320 11.02 -12.67 6.52
C SER A 320 10.62 -12.68 8.01
N ASN A 321 11.01 -13.71 8.77
CA ASN A 321 10.66 -13.87 10.20
C ASN A 321 11.69 -13.29 11.19
N GLN A 322 12.75 -12.62 10.73
CA GLN A 322 13.88 -12.24 11.61
C GLN A 322 13.84 -10.83 12.20
N ILE A 323 12.77 -10.04 12.00
CA ILE A 323 12.65 -8.72 12.61
C ILE A 323 11.33 -8.63 13.37
N MET A 324 11.24 -9.35 14.50
CA MET A 324 10.33 -8.96 15.58
C MET A 324 11.03 -7.85 16.36
N TRP A 325 10.47 -6.65 16.31
CA TRP A 325 10.92 -5.54 17.15
C TRP A 325 10.62 -5.86 18.61
N PRO A 326 11.51 -5.49 19.55
CA PRO A 326 11.20 -5.54 20.97
C PRO A 326 10.01 -4.62 21.25
N ALA A 327 9.10 -5.09 22.11
CA ALA A 327 7.99 -4.33 22.64
C ALA A 327 8.44 -3.12 23.48
#